data_AF-A0AAJ4VGW5-F1
#
_entry.id   AF-A0AAJ4VGW5-F1
#
_cell.length_a   1.000
_cell.length_b   1.000
_cell.length_c   1.000
_cell.angle_alpha   90.00
_cell.angle_beta   90.00
_cell.angle_gamma   90.00
#
_symmetry.space_group_name_H-M   'P 1'
#
loop_
_entity.id
_entity.type
_entity.pdbx_description
1 polymer ?
#
loop_
_entity_poly.entity_id
_entity_poly.type
_entity_poly.pdbx_seq_one_letter_code
_entity_poly.pdbx_strand_id
1 'polypeptide(L)'
;MKKNKIMLIGNLILYMLIGGLVGGLLTSIFKKGHDFLEIELTTVQTDITAIILAIALIILFIILLNVYKKAEKYRKYETNPENEDEIEIQLEKTLIYPPILLGIIMTIALTILNIVINLTKEPSMLSLLIAMISLIATAPISYMHLSKLRKLYPERNYPKAGDKKLNEKMIDMMDSGEQYITLIALQKTYTLNQQLIIGCIALASIFSVSSDNNQFFSVSLLIILYLVNTMYFSKKVSESI
;
A
#
# COMPACT_ATOMS: atom_id res chain seq x y z
N MET A 1 -26.47 -15.44 -12.25
CA MET A 1 -25.46 -16.13 -13.10
C MET A 1 -24.62 -15.23 -14.02
N LYS A 2 -25.12 -14.12 -14.60
CA LYS A 2 -24.33 -13.27 -15.52
C LYS A 2 -23.18 -12.47 -14.87
N LYS A 3 -23.33 -12.01 -13.62
CA LYS A 3 -22.30 -11.21 -12.89
C LYS A 3 -20.99 -11.97 -12.65
N ASN A 4 -21.07 -13.28 -12.40
CA ASN A 4 -19.90 -14.14 -12.21
C ASN A 4 -19.06 -14.30 -13.49
N LYS A 5 -19.69 -14.38 -14.68
CA LYS A 5 -18.94 -14.54 -15.94
C LYS A 5 -18.15 -13.29 -16.31
N ILE A 6 -18.70 -12.10 -16.05
CA ILE A 6 -18.01 -10.82 -16.31
C ILE A 6 -16.81 -10.65 -15.39
N MET A 7 -16.95 -11.00 -14.11
CA MET A 7 -15.85 -10.97 -13.14
C MET A 7 -14.75 -12.00 -13.48
N LEU A 8 -15.13 -13.16 -14.01
CA LEU A 8 -14.20 -14.18 -14.49
C LEU A 8 -13.39 -13.71 -15.71
N ILE A 9 -14.06 -13.06 -16.68
CA ILE A 9 -13.42 -12.48 -17.87
C ILE A 9 -12.48 -11.34 -17.46
N GLY A 10 -12.91 -10.45 -16.55
CA GLY A 10 -12.07 -9.37 -16.02
C GLY A 10 -10.80 -9.90 -15.33
N ASN A 11 -10.93 -10.94 -14.49
CA ASN A 11 -9.78 -11.57 -13.86
C ASN A 11 -8.86 -12.25 -14.88
N LEU A 12 -9.40 -12.85 -15.95
CA LEU A 12 -8.61 -13.52 -16.98
C LEU A 12 -7.81 -12.52 -17.82
N ILE A 13 -8.43 -11.39 -18.18
CA ILE A 13 -7.72 -10.27 -18.84
C ILE A 13 -6.63 -9.72 -17.91
N LEU A 14 -6.92 -9.57 -16.62
CA LEU A 14 -5.93 -9.12 -15.63
C LEU A 14 -4.74 -10.09 -15.53
N TYR A 15 -4.99 -11.40 -15.40
CA TYR A 15 -3.93 -12.40 -15.37
C TYR A 15 -3.15 -12.47 -16.67
N MET A 16 -3.78 -12.21 -17.81
CA MET A 16 -3.11 -12.15 -19.11
C MET A 16 -2.21 -10.90 -19.22
N LEU A 17 -2.65 -9.75 -18.72
CA LEU A 17 -1.83 -8.54 -18.65
C LEU A 17 -0.65 -8.71 -17.70
N ILE A 18 -0.87 -9.28 -16.52
CA ILE A 18 0.20 -9.58 -15.54
C ILE A 18 1.16 -10.61 -16.13
N GLY A 19 0.65 -11.71 -16.68
CA GLY A 19 1.47 -12.75 -17.30
C GLY A 19 2.23 -12.24 -18.52
N GLY A 20 1.64 -11.37 -19.33
CA GLY A 20 2.28 -10.69 -20.44
C GLY A 20 3.37 -9.71 -20.00
N LEU A 21 3.15 -8.95 -18.92
CA LEU A 21 4.17 -8.08 -18.31
C LEU A 21 5.33 -8.90 -17.76
N VAL A 22 5.04 -9.93 -16.96
CA VAL A 22 6.06 -10.80 -16.35
C VAL A 22 6.83 -11.57 -17.44
N GLY A 23 6.13 -12.16 -18.40
CA GLY A 23 6.75 -12.87 -19.52
C GLY A 23 7.54 -11.96 -20.44
N GLY A 24 7.06 -10.73 -20.68
CA GLY A 24 7.77 -9.70 -21.46
C GLY A 24 9.04 -9.22 -20.76
N LEU A 25 8.98 -9.01 -19.43
CA LEU A 25 10.15 -8.69 -18.61
C LEU A 25 11.18 -9.82 -18.64
N LEU A 26 10.76 -11.06 -18.38
CA LEU A 26 11.64 -12.24 -18.42
C LEU A 26 12.29 -12.41 -19.80
N THR A 27 11.51 -12.34 -20.88
CA THR A 27 12.03 -12.47 -22.25
C THR A 27 13.02 -11.35 -22.58
N SER A 28 12.77 -10.12 -22.12
CA SER A 28 13.67 -8.99 -22.34
C SER A 28 15.00 -9.17 -21.60
N ILE A 29 14.93 -9.64 -20.34
CA ILE A 29 16.10 -9.98 -19.51
C ILE A 29 16.95 -11.06 -20.17
N PHE A 30 16.34 -12.14 -20.67
CA PHE A 30 17.08 -13.25 -21.29
C PHE A 30 17.58 -12.95 -22.71
N LYS A 31 16.95 -12.02 -23.45
CA LYS A 31 17.25 -11.79 -24.88
C LYS A 31 18.13 -10.58 -25.16
N LYS A 32 18.03 -9.50 -24.36
CA LYS A 32 18.86 -8.29 -24.49
C LYS A 32 19.95 -8.19 -23.42
N GLY A 33 20.00 -9.11 -22.45
CA GLY A 33 20.83 -8.96 -21.27
C GLY A 33 20.27 -7.90 -20.31
N HIS A 34 21.08 -7.50 -19.34
CA HIS A 34 20.74 -6.56 -18.28
C HIS A 34 20.67 -5.09 -18.73
N ASP A 35 21.18 -4.75 -19.92
CA ASP A 35 21.20 -3.39 -20.48
C ASP A 35 19.82 -2.70 -20.49
N PHE A 36 18.72 -3.46 -20.58
CA PHE A 36 17.37 -2.88 -20.53
C PHE A 36 16.94 -2.45 -19.11
N LEU A 37 17.55 -3.02 -18.07
CA LEU A 37 17.26 -2.74 -16.66
C LEU A 37 18.23 -1.75 -16.03
N GLU A 38 19.36 -1.46 -16.68
CA GLU A 38 20.29 -0.39 -16.31
C GLU A 38 19.76 0.99 -16.75
N ILE A 39 18.59 1.35 -16.23
CA ILE A 39 18.04 2.70 -16.40
C ILE A 39 18.77 3.61 -15.42
N GLU A 40 19.79 4.31 -15.91
CA GLU A 40 20.46 5.36 -15.17
C GLU A 40 19.86 6.72 -15.54
N LEU A 41 19.36 7.43 -14.54
CA LEU A 41 18.87 8.80 -14.71
C LEU A 41 20.01 9.78 -14.48
N THR A 42 20.06 10.83 -15.30
CA THR A 42 20.92 11.98 -15.00
C THR A 42 20.42 12.70 -13.76
N THR A 43 21.29 13.47 -13.10
CA THR A 43 20.92 14.28 -11.93
C THR A 43 19.72 15.19 -12.22
N VAL A 44 19.70 15.84 -13.39
CA VAL A 44 18.59 16.72 -13.80
C VAL A 44 17.29 15.93 -14.02
N GLN A 45 17.35 14.74 -14.63
CA GLN A 45 16.17 13.90 -14.79
C GLN A 45 15.63 13.40 -13.45
N THR A 46 16.53 13.07 -12.52
CA THR A 46 16.19 12.67 -11.15
C THR A 46 15.49 13.81 -10.41
N ASP A 47 16.02 15.03 -10.51
CA ASP A 47 15.41 16.20 -9.88
C ASP A 47 14.01 16.46 -10.44
N ILE A 48 13.85 16.46 -11.76
CA ILE A 48 12.55 16.67 -12.41
C ILE A 48 11.55 15.58 -12.00
N THR A 49 11.95 14.31 -12.01
CA THR A 49 11.07 13.20 -11.63
C THR A 49 10.70 13.26 -10.15
N ALA A 50 11.64 13.54 -9.25
CA ALA A 50 11.38 13.72 -7.83
C ALA A 50 10.42 14.89 -7.57
N ILE A 51 10.58 16.03 -8.26
CA ILE A 51 9.67 17.18 -8.17
C ILE A 51 8.25 16.81 -8.63
N ILE A 52 8.12 16.14 -9.77
CA ILE A 52 6.81 15.72 -10.30
C ILE A 52 6.10 14.78 -9.31
N LEU A 53 6.82 13.80 -8.78
CA LEU A 53 6.26 12.86 -7.80
C LEU A 53 5.92 13.55 -6.47
N ALA A 54 6.73 14.53 -6.04
CA ALA A 54 6.42 15.34 -4.85
C ALA A 54 5.16 16.19 -5.05
N ILE A 55 4.95 16.77 -6.24
CA ILE A 55 3.70 17.47 -6.57
C ILE A 55 2.51 16.50 -6.53
N ALA A 56 2.67 15.29 -7.08
CA ALA A 56 1.63 14.26 -7.01
C ALA A 56 1.29 13.86 -5.57
N LEU A 57 2.29 13.75 -4.69
CA LEU A 57 2.08 13.53 -3.25
C LEU A 57 1.25 14.65 -2.61
N ILE A 58 1.56 15.90 -2.90
CA ILE A 58 0.81 17.06 -2.38
C ILE A 58 -0.64 17.02 -2.86
N ILE A 59 -0.87 16.74 -4.14
CA ILE A 59 -2.22 16.61 -4.71
C ILE A 59 -3.00 15.50 -4.01
N LEU A 60 -2.41 14.32 -3.84
CA LEU A 60 -3.05 13.20 -3.14
C LEU A 60 -3.36 13.52 -1.69
N PHE A 61 -2.47 14.24 -1.01
CA PHE A 61 -2.72 14.70 0.35
C PHE A 61 -3.91 15.69 0.42
N ILE A 62 -4.01 16.62 -0.53
CA ILE A 62 -5.17 17.54 -0.62
C ILE A 62 -6.46 16.75 -0.88
N ILE A 63 -6.42 15.75 -1.77
CA ILE A 63 -7.57 14.86 -2.04
C ILE A 63 -7.97 14.14 -0.75
N LEU A 64 -7.02 13.58 -0.01
CA LEU A 64 -7.27 12.92 1.27
C LEU A 64 -7.95 13.86 2.28
N LEU A 65 -7.49 15.10 2.39
CA LEU A 65 -8.14 16.10 3.26
C LEU A 65 -9.56 16.43 2.79
N ASN A 66 -9.80 16.52 1.50
CA ASN A 66 -11.13 16.77 0.94
C ASN A 66 -12.09 15.60 1.21
N VAL A 67 -11.60 14.36 1.16
CA VAL A 67 -12.38 13.17 1.54
C VAL A 67 -12.81 13.26 3.01
N TYR A 68 -11.91 13.61 3.94
CA TYR A 68 -12.28 13.80 5.34
C TYR A 68 -13.25 14.95 5.55
N LYS A 69 -13.06 16.09 4.87
CA LYS A 69 -14.02 17.21 4.94
C LYS A 69 -15.41 16.80 4.43
N LYS A 70 -15.46 15.98 3.38
CA LYS A 70 -16.71 15.44 2.85
C LYS A 70 -17.38 14.49 3.85
N ALA A 71 -16.62 13.61 4.50
CA ALA A 71 -17.11 12.75 5.57
C ALA A 71 -17.64 13.57 6.76
N GLU A 72 -16.92 14.60 7.20
CA GLU A 72 -17.37 15.51 8.27
C GLU A 72 -18.66 16.25 7.89
N LYS A 73 -18.85 16.56 6.60
CA LYS A 73 -20.09 17.17 6.10
C LYS A 73 -21.26 16.19 6.16
N TYR A 74 -21.07 14.93 5.79
CA TYR A 74 -22.11 13.90 5.91
C TYR A 74 -22.54 13.69 7.36
N ARG A 75 -21.58 13.59 8.29
CA ARG A 75 -21.88 13.45 9.73
C ARG A 75 -22.69 14.61 10.31
N LYS A 76 -22.55 15.82 9.76
CA LYS A 76 -23.39 16.96 10.15
C LYS A 76 -24.84 16.83 9.65
N TYR A 77 -25.06 16.20 8.50
CA TYR A 77 -26.39 16.03 7.92
C TYR A 77 -27.18 14.88 8.56
N GLU A 78 -26.50 13.87 9.11
CA GLU A 78 -27.10 12.74 9.83
C GLU A 78 -27.96 13.18 11.02
N THR A 79 -27.79 14.42 11.49
CA THR A 79 -28.69 15.03 12.48
C THR A 79 -30.13 15.22 11.98
N ASN A 80 -30.42 14.97 10.70
CA ASN A 80 -31.76 14.95 10.12
C ASN A 80 -32.35 13.53 10.11
N PRO A 81 -33.41 13.24 10.89
CA PRO A 81 -33.98 11.89 11.05
C PRO A 81 -34.57 11.26 9.78
N GLU A 82 -34.93 12.07 8.78
CA GLU A 82 -35.64 11.55 7.59
C GLU A 82 -34.74 10.75 6.64
N ASN A 83 -33.42 10.97 6.68
CA ASN A 83 -32.47 10.40 5.72
C ASN A 83 -31.23 9.74 6.40
N GLU A 84 -31.33 9.37 7.67
CA GLU A 84 -30.22 8.87 8.49
C GLU A 84 -29.50 7.69 7.82
N ASP A 85 -30.24 6.67 7.40
CA ASP A 85 -29.70 5.47 6.75
C ASP A 85 -28.96 5.79 5.45
N GLU A 86 -29.50 6.68 4.62
CA GLU A 86 -28.87 7.04 3.34
C GLU A 86 -27.57 7.83 3.55
N ILE A 87 -27.52 8.67 4.58
CA ILE A 87 -26.35 9.47 4.93
C ILE A 87 -25.25 8.56 5.48
N GLU A 88 -25.58 7.60 6.35
CA GLU A 88 -24.60 6.64 6.89
C GLU A 88 -23.97 5.80 5.77
N ILE A 89 -24.78 5.30 4.83
CA ILE A 89 -24.26 4.58 3.65
C ILE A 89 -23.29 5.43 2.82
N GLN A 90 -23.55 6.74 2.68
CA GLN A 90 -22.64 7.65 1.96
C GLN A 90 -21.36 7.94 2.75
N LEU A 91 -21.46 8.03 4.07
CA LEU A 91 -20.32 8.20 4.96
C LEU A 91 -19.39 6.98 4.88
N GLU A 92 -19.92 5.77 5.04
CA GLU A 92 -19.16 4.53 4.94
C GLU A 92 -18.44 4.40 3.59
N LYS A 93 -19.17 4.62 2.48
CA LYS A 93 -18.57 4.63 1.13
C LYS A 93 -17.44 5.64 0.98
N THR A 94 -17.55 6.79 1.64
CA THR A 94 -16.52 7.83 1.61
C THR A 94 -15.30 7.42 2.44
N LEU A 95 -15.48 6.67 3.52
CA LEU A 95 -14.41 6.22 4.42
C LEU A 95 -13.66 4.97 3.95
N ILE A 96 -14.07 4.36 2.85
CA ILE A 96 -13.28 3.31 2.16
C ILE A 96 -12.05 3.90 1.44
N TYR A 97 -12.10 5.16 0.98
CA TYR A 97 -11.03 5.76 0.19
C TYR A 97 -9.75 6.14 0.98
N PRO A 98 -9.81 6.66 2.23
CA PRO A 98 -8.62 7.10 2.95
C PRO A 98 -7.53 6.03 3.10
N PRO A 99 -7.81 4.77 3.52
CA PRO A 99 -6.77 3.74 3.59
C PRO A 99 -6.05 3.48 2.25
N ILE A 100 -6.80 3.52 1.13
CA ILE A 100 -6.25 3.36 -0.22
C ILE A 100 -5.33 4.54 -0.57
N LEU A 101 -5.79 5.77 -0.34
CA LEU A 101 -5.00 6.98 -0.61
C LEU A 101 -3.73 7.01 0.24
N LEU A 102 -3.80 6.61 1.52
CA LEU A 102 -2.63 6.51 2.39
C LEU A 102 -1.61 5.50 1.85
N GLY A 103 -2.07 4.33 1.38
CA GLY A 103 -1.22 3.33 0.74
C GLY A 103 -0.52 3.86 -0.51
N ILE A 104 -1.23 4.61 -1.36
CA ILE A 104 -0.66 5.22 -2.58
C ILE A 104 0.35 6.32 -2.22
N ILE A 105 0.03 7.18 -1.24
CA ILE A 105 0.94 8.22 -0.75
C ILE A 105 2.25 7.59 -0.25
N MET A 106 2.17 6.54 0.57
CA MET A 106 3.36 5.84 1.06
C MET A 106 4.15 5.18 -0.07
N THR A 107 3.46 4.56 -1.03
CA THR A 107 4.09 3.93 -2.19
C THR A 107 4.85 4.95 -3.03
N ILE A 108 4.28 6.11 -3.32
CA ILE A 108 4.97 7.16 -4.09
C ILE A 108 6.19 7.68 -3.33
N ALA A 109 6.10 7.88 -2.00
CA ALA A 109 7.24 8.30 -1.20
C ALA A 109 8.41 7.28 -1.24
N LEU A 110 8.10 5.98 -1.15
CA LEU A 110 9.08 4.91 -1.30
C LEU A 110 9.66 4.84 -2.73
N THR A 111 8.85 5.11 -3.76
CA THR A 111 9.31 5.18 -5.14
C THR A 111 10.27 6.35 -5.36
N ILE A 112 10.00 7.53 -4.79
CA ILE A 112 10.93 8.67 -4.84
C ILE A 112 12.27 8.27 -4.22
N LEU A 113 12.26 7.65 -3.03
CA LEU A 113 13.48 7.17 -2.39
C LEU A 113 14.25 6.20 -3.30
N ASN A 114 13.55 5.21 -3.87
CA ASN A 114 14.16 4.21 -4.73
C ASN A 114 14.81 4.86 -5.98
N ILE A 115 14.13 5.81 -6.62
CA ILE A 115 14.67 6.53 -7.78
C ILE A 115 15.93 7.30 -7.38
N VAL A 116 15.86 8.10 -6.32
CA VAL A 116 16.97 8.99 -5.91
C VAL A 116 18.20 8.21 -5.45
N ILE A 117 18.02 7.08 -4.77
CA ILE A 117 19.14 6.30 -4.20
C ILE A 117 19.67 5.25 -5.17
N ASN A 118 18.80 4.55 -5.90
CA ASN A 118 19.20 3.36 -6.67
C ASN A 118 19.24 3.58 -8.19
N LEU A 119 18.59 4.61 -8.75
CA LEU A 119 18.59 4.88 -10.21
C LEU A 119 19.51 6.04 -10.61
N THR A 120 20.13 6.72 -9.65
CA THR A 120 20.98 7.91 -9.89
C THR A 120 22.38 7.68 -9.32
N LYS A 121 23.42 7.83 -10.14
CA LYS A 121 24.82 7.72 -9.69
C LYS A 121 25.23 8.83 -8.73
N GLU A 122 24.80 10.06 -9.05
CA GLU A 122 25.13 11.26 -8.28
C GLU A 122 23.84 12.07 -8.02
N PRO A 123 23.06 11.69 -6.98
CA PRO A 123 21.85 12.42 -6.64
C PRO A 123 22.19 13.83 -6.13
N SER A 124 21.42 14.81 -6.59
CA SER A 124 21.58 16.19 -6.13
C SER A 124 21.13 16.31 -4.67
N MET A 125 21.61 17.34 -3.97
CA MET A 125 21.11 17.67 -2.63
C MET A 125 19.60 17.95 -2.63
N LEU A 126 19.06 18.51 -3.72
CA LEU A 126 17.63 18.78 -3.86
C LEU A 126 16.82 17.47 -3.85
N SER A 127 17.19 16.51 -4.69
CA SER A 127 16.50 15.22 -4.80
C SER A 127 16.55 14.42 -3.49
N LEU A 128 17.68 14.44 -2.79
CA LEU A 128 17.84 13.84 -1.46
C LEU A 128 16.90 14.48 -0.42
N LEU A 129 16.84 15.82 -0.38
CA LEU A 129 15.93 16.53 0.51
C LEU A 129 14.46 16.19 0.20
N ILE A 130 14.07 16.13 -1.07
CA ILE A 130 12.71 15.74 -1.49
C ILE A 130 12.40 14.32 -1.01
N ALA A 131 13.30 13.35 -1.20
CA ALA A 131 13.09 11.98 -0.75
C ALA A 131 12.92 11.89 0.77
N MET A 132 13.80 12.55 1.53
CA MET A 132 13.73 12.59 3.00
C MET A 132 12.43 13.23 3.49
N ILE A 133 12.10 14.43 2.99
CA ILE A 133 10.88 15.15 3.38
C ILE A 133 9.65 14.32 3.06
N SER A 134 9.61 13.69 1.88
CA SER A 134 8.48 12.84 1.48
C SER A 134 8.26 11.70 2.48
N LEU A 135 9.31 10.99 2.89
CA LEU A 135 9.19 9.89 3.87
C LEU A 135 8.82 10.36 5.26
N ILE A 136 9.41 11.45 5.74
CA ILE A 136 9.11 11.98 7.07
C ILE A 136 7.67 12.51 7.10
N ALA A 137 7.18 13.10 6.01
CA ALA A 137 5.83 13.64 5.91
C ALA A 137 4.75 12.54 5.88
N THR A 138 5.00 11.34 5.35
CA THR A 138 3.96 10.29 5.27
C THR A 138 3.60 9.69 6.64
N ALA A 139 4.53 9.66 7.58
CA ALA A 139 4.30 9.14 8.93
C ALA A 139 3.16 9.86 9.69
N PRO A 140 3.18 11.21 9.87
CA PRO A 140 2.09 11.93 10.54
C PRO A 140 0.77 11.85 9.77
N ILE A 141 0.79 11.74 8.44
CA ILE A 141 -0.42 11.59 7.62
C ILE A 141 -1.12 10.26 7.96
N SER A 142 -0.36 9.19 8.21
CA SER A 142 -0.91 7.90 8.62
C SER A 142 -1.57 7.97 10.00
N TYR A 143 -0.94 8.68 10.96
CA TYR A 143 -1.53 8.90 12.29
C TYR A 143 -2.79 9.78 12.26
N MET A 144 -2.88 10.70 11.29
CA MET A 144 -4.05 11.56 11.12
C MET A 144 -5.33 10.75 10.87
N HIS A 145 -5.24 9.60 10.20
CA HIS A 145 -6.40 8.75 9.87
C HIS A 145 -7.19 8.35 11.12
N LEU A 146 -6.51 7.74 12.10
CA LEU A 146 -7.15 7.26 13.32
C LEU A 146 -7.71 8.43 14.16
N SER A 147 -6.99 9.56 14.18
CA SER A 147 -7.46 10.79 14.82
C SER A 147 -8.73 11.35 14.18
N LYS A 148 -8.84 11.29 12.84
CA LYS A 148 -10.02 11.71 12.09
C LYS A 148 -11.20 10.75 12.28
N LEU A 149 -10.97 9.43 12.26
CA LEU A 149 -12.03 8.45 12.53
C LEU A 149 -12.64 8.64 13.91
N ARG A 150 -11.82 8.85 14.94
CA ARG A 150 -12.32 9.13 16.30
C ARG A 150 -13.17 10.39 16.41
N LYS A 151 -12.91 11.40 15.57
CA LYS A 151 -13.73 12.62 15.52
C LYS A 151 -15.04 12.41 14.78
N LEU A 152 -15.04 11.57 13.75
CA LEU A 152 -16.23 11.25 12.96
C LEU A 152 -17.19 10.34 13.73
N TYR A 153 -16.64 9.37 14.45
CA TYR A 153 -17.38 8.37 15.22
C TYR A 153 -16.96 8.42 16.70
N PRO A 154 -17.38 9.46 17.45
CA PRO A 154 -17.08 9.57 18.88
C PRO A 154 -17.68 8.43 19.70
N GLU A 155 -18.83 7.88 19.28
CA GLU A 155 -19.53 6.77 19.93
C GLU A 155 -18.82 5.41 19.79
N ARG A 156 -18.10 5.18 18.69
CA ARG A 156 -17.34 3.92 18.48
C ARG A 156 -16.03 3.83 19.29
N ASN A 157 -15.72 4.81 20.14
CA ASN A 157 -14.57 4.81 21.07
C ASN A 157 -13.23 4.38 20.42
N TYR A 158 -12.95 4.88 19.22
CA TYR A 158 -11.72 4.53 18.49
C TYR A 158 -10.45 4.71 19.36
N PRO A 159 -9.54 3.72 19.38
CA PRO A 159 -8.32 3.79 20.17
C PRO A 159 -7.41 4.94 19.70
N LYS A 160 -6.51 5.39 20.59
CA LYS A 160 -5.51 6.41 20.23
C LYS A 160 -4.38 5.77 19.45
N ALA A 161 -3.75 6.54 18.56
CA ALA A 161 -2.51 6.13 17.92
C ALA A 161 -1.45 5.79 18.98
N GLY A 162 -0.80 4.63 18.85
CA GLY A 162 0.22 4.15 19.79
C GLY A 162 -0.33 3.42 21.03
N ASP A 163 -1.63 3.09 21.08
CA ASP A 163 -2.18 2.22 22.13
C ASP A 163 -1.52 0.82 22.08
N LYS A 164 -1.15 0.26 23.24
CA LYS A 164 -0.47 -1.05 23.32
C LYS A 164 -1.34 -2.20 22.80
N LYS A 165 -2.67 -2.08 22.92
CA LYS A 165 -3.65 -3.05 22.42
C LYS A 165 -4.48 -2.46 21.29
N LEU A 166 -3.81 -1.70 20.40
CA LEU A 166 -4.48 -0.96 19.32
C LEU A 166 -5.34 -1.88 18.46
N ASN A 167 -4.76 -3.00 18.01
CA ASN A 167 -5.42 -3.91 17.07
C ASN A 167 -6.60 -4.63 17.72
N GLU A 168 -6.44 -5.09 18.96
CA GLU A 168 -7.52 -5.74 19.72
C GLU A 168 -8.69 -4.78 19.92
N LYS A 169 -8.41 -3.55 20.37
CA LYS A 169 -9.44 -2.53 20.55
C LYS A 169 -10.14 -2.14 19.25
N MET A 170 -9.42 -2.16 18.12
CA MET A 170 -10.02 -1.91 16.80
C MET A 170 -10.93 -3.06 16.35
N ILE A 171 -10.64 -4.31 16.73
CA ILE A 171 -11.52 -5.45 16.44
C ILE A 171 -12.73 -5.45 17.39
N ASP A 172 -12.52 -5.18 18.68
CA ASP A 172 -13.58 -5.20 19.70
C ASP A 172 -14.68 -4.15 19.46
N MET A 173 -14.37 -3.07 18.73
CA MET A 173 -15.34 -2.03 18.35
C MET A 173 -16.18 -2.36 17.10
N MET A 174 -15.77 -3.38 16.33
CA MET A 174 -16.47 -3.80 15.13
C MET A 174 -17.63 -4.74 15.48
N ASP A 175 -18.69 -4.72 14.69
CA ASP A 175 -19.75 -5.71 14.84
C ASP A 175 -19.29 -7.13 14.39
N SER A 176 -20.06 -8.17 14.73
CA SER A 176 -19.69 -9.56 14.40
C SER A 176 -19.52 -9.83 12.90
N GLY A 177 -20.25 -9.10 12.03
CA GLY A 177 -20.14 -9.22 10.58
C GLY A 177 -18.90 -8.54 10.03
N GLU A 178 -18.61 -7.32 10.47
CA GLU A 178 -17.39 -6.55 10.19
C GLU A 178 -16.15 -7.31 10.65
N GLN A 179 -16.17 -7.89 11.85
CA GLN A 179 -15.10 -8.75 12.36
C GLN A 179 -14.87 -9.96 11.44
N TYR A 180 -15.93 -10.67 11.06
CA TYR A 180 -15.84 -11.83 10.17
C TYR A 180 -15.22 -11.48 8.81
N ILE A 181 -15.68 -10.39 8.19
CA ILE A 181 -15.14 -9.91 6.91
C ILE A 181 -13.67 -9.51 7.05
N THR A 182 -13.33 -8.79 8.12
CA THR A 182 -11.95 -8.33 8.40
C THR A 182 -11.00 -9.51 8.60
N LEU A 183 -11.41 -10.54 9.34
CA LEU A 183 -10.61 -11.75 9.56
C LEU A 183 -10.38 -12.53 8.26
N ILE A 184 -11.41 -12.68 7.42
CA ILE A 184 -11.25 -13.31 6.09
C ILE A 184 -10.30 -12.49 5.21
N ALA A 185 -10.44 -11.16 5.21
CA ALA A 185 -9.57 -10.28 4.45
C ALA A 185 -8.12 -10.37 4.93
N LEU A 186 -7.89 -10.43 6.25
CA LEU A 186 -6.57 -10.61 6.84
C LEU A 186 -5.93 -11.92 6.39
N GLN A 187 -6.65 -13.04 6.46
CA GLN A 187 -6.15 -14.36 6.02
C GLN A 187 -5.77 -14.37 4.53
N LYS A 188 -6.63 -13.80 3.68
CA LYS A 188 -6.37 -13.71 2.23
C LYS A 188 -5.17 -12.80 1.94
N THR A 189 -5.09 -11.66 2.61
CA THR A 189 -3.99 -10.70 2.44
C THR A 189 -2.67 -11.27 2.90
N TYR A 190 -2.66 -11.97 4.03
CA TYR A 190 -1.48 -12.70 4.51
C TYR A 190 -0.99 -13.71 3.46
N THR A 191 -1.90 -14.54 2.94
CA THR A 191 -1.56 -15.55 1.92
C THR A 191 -1.00 -14.90 0.65
N LEU A 192 -1.65 -13.84 0.17
CA LEU A 192 -1.18 -13.08 -1.01
C LEU A 192 0.18 -12.44 -0.75
N ASN A 193 0.41 -11.85 0.42
CA ASN A 193 1.70 -11.24 0.78
C ASN A 193 2.82 -12.28 0.75
N GLN A 194 2.58 -13.48 1.29
CA GLN A 194 3.57 -14.55 1.23
C GLN A 194 3.87 -15.02 -0.20
N GLN A 195 2.85 -15.11 -1.04
CA GLN A 195 3.04 -15.43 -2.46
C GLN A 195 3.84 -14.33 -3.19
N LEU A 196 3.58 -13.06 -2.88
CA LEU A 196 4.32 -11.93 -3.43
C LEU A 196 5.79 -11.94 -3.00
N ILE A 197 6.08 -12.23 -1.72
CA ILE A 197 7.47 -12.34 -1.24
C ILE A 197 8.20 -13.46 -1.99
N ILE A 198 7.58 -14.63 -2.17
CA ILE A 198 8.16 -15.74 -2.96
C ILE A 198 8.40 -15.29 -4.41
N GLY A 199 7.43 -14.59 -5.01
CA GLY A 199 7.55 -14.02 -6.36
C GLY A 199 8.71 -13.04 -6.48
N CYS A 200 8.88 -12.13 -5.51
CA CYS A 200 9.99 -11.19 -5.46
C CYS A 200 11.35 -11.89 -5.31
N ILE A 201 11.44 -12.93 -4.49
CA ILE A 201 12.66 -13.75 -4.35
C ILE A 201 13.01 -14.41 -5.69
N ALA A 202 12.02 -15.01 -6.36
CA ALA A 202 12.23 -15.65 -7.65
C ALA A 202 12.71 -14.64 -8.72
N LEU A 203 12.04 -13.49 -8.83
CA LEU A 203 12.41 -12.43 -9.78
C LEU A 203 13.79 -11.84 -9.48
N ALA A 204 14.11 -11.56 -8.21
CA ALA A 204 15.42 -11.05 -7.81
C ALA A 204 16.54 -12.05 -8.09
N SER A 205 16.28 -13.35 -7.91
CA SER A 205 17.24 -14.41 -8.22
C SER A 205 17.48 -14.54 -9.73
N ILE A 206 16.42 -14.49 -10.54
CA ILE A 206 16.54 -14.46 -12.01
C ILE A 206 17.32 -13.23 -12.45
N PHE A 207 17.01 -12.06 -11.89
CA PHE A 207 17.75 -10.83 -12.15
C PHE A 207 19.23 -11.01 -11.84
N SER A 208 19.58 -11.55 -10.66
CA SER A 208 20.98 -11.77 -10.26
C SER A 208 21.77 -12.66 -11.23
N VAL A 209 21.15 -13.72 -11.75
CA VAL A 209 21.78 -14.59 -12.75
C VAL A 209 21.95 -13.87 -14.09
N SER A 210 21.02 -13.01 -14.46
CA SER A 210 21.03 -12.31 -15.75
C SER A 210 21.89 -11.05 -15.79
N SER A 211 22.12 -10.41 -14.64
CA SER A 211 22.79 -9.11 -14.53
C SER A 211 24.19 -9.18 -13.93
N ASP A 212 24.65 -10.37 -13.56
CA ASP A 212 25.88 -10.60 -12.77
C ASP A 212 25.97 -9.79 -11.46
N ASN A 213 24.87 -9.11 -11.08
CA ASN A 213 24.78 -8.32 -9.88
C ASN A 213 24.31 -9.21 -8.72
N ASN A 214 25.11 -9.27 -7.66
CA ASN A 214 24.85 -10.12 -6.53
C ASN A 214 23.67 -9.59 -5.67
N GLN A 215 22.53 -10.28 -5.74
CA GLN A 215 21.34 -9.95 -4.94
C GLN A 215 21.25 -10.67 -3.60
N PHE A 216 22.33 -11.33 -3.14
CA PHE A 216 22.34 -12.14 -1.91
C PHE A 216 21.78 -11.39 -0.70
N PHE A 217 22.18 -10.12 -0.51
CA PHE A 217 21.71 -9.32 0.62
C PHE A 217 20.19 -9.07 0.57
N SER A 218 19.68 -8.57 -0.57
CA SER A 218 18.26 -8.29 -0.77
C SER A 218 17.40 -9.54 -0.62
N VAL A 219 17.82 -10.66 -1.24
CA VAL A 219 17.12 -11.95 -1.17
C VAL A 219 17.12 -12.50 0.26
N SER A 220 18.23 -12.40 0.98
CA SER A 220 18.33 -12.85 2.39
C SER A 220 17.34 -12.10 3.28
N LEU A 221 17.19 -10.78 3.11
CA LEU A 221 16.20 -9.99 3.85
C LEU A 221 14.77 -10.42 3.54
N LEU A 222 14.44 -10.70 2.27
CA LEU A 222 13.12 -11.20 1.89
C LEU A 222 12.81 -12.58 2.47
N ILE A 223 13.80 -13.48 2.56
CA ILE A 223 13.66 -14.79 3.21
C ILE A 223 13.40 -14.64 4.70
N ILE A 224 14.16 -13.77 5.38
CA ILE A 224 13.94 -13.48 6.81
C ILE A 224 12.53 -12.92 7.01
N LEU A 225 12.09 -11.99 6.17
CA LEU A 225 10.73 -11.42 6.22
C LEU A 225 9.66 -12.50 6.05
N TYR A 226 9.83 -13.41 5.07
CA TYR A 226 8.94 -14.55 4.87
C TYR A 226 8.85 -15.43 6.13
N LEU A 227 10.00 -15.78 6.71
CA LEU A 227 10.08 -16.62 7.91
C LEU A 227 9.43 -15.97 9.12
N VAL A 228 9.77 -14.72 9.42
CA VAL A 228 9.21 -13.97 10.56
C VAL A 228 7.69 -13.86 10.42
N ASN A 229 7.18 -13.51 9.24
CA ASN A 229 5.73 -13.43 8.99
C ASN A 229 5.05 -14.79 9.16
N THR A 230 5.69 -15.88 8.69
CA THR A 230 5.16 -17.24 8.80
C THR A 230 5.11 -17.73 10.23
N MET A 231 6.21 -17.56 10.97
CA MET A 231 6.32 -17.97 12.37
C MET A 231 5.36 -17.18 13.25
N TYR A 232 5.29 -15.86 13.08
CA TYR A 232 4.42 -15.00 13.88
C TYR A 232 2.94 -15.36 13.67
N PHE A 233 2.52 -15.48 12.41
CA PHE A 233 1.14 -15.83 12.06
C PHE A 233 0.78 -17.23 12.60
N SER A 234 1.63 -18.23 12.35
CA SER A 234 1.39 -19.61 12.81
C SER A 234 1.35 -19.71 14.33
N LYS A 235 2.24 -19.00 15.04
CA LYS A 235 2.23 -18.94 16.50
C LYS A 235 0.91 -18.38 17.03
N LYS A 236 0.43 -17.27 16.47
CA LYS A 236 -0.83 -16.66 16.90
C LYS A 236 -2.04 -17.54 16.65
N VAL A 237 -2.07 -18.27 15.54
CA VAL A 237 -3.13 -19.27 15.28
C VAL A 237 -3.03 -20.44 16.26
N SER A 238 -1.81 -20.93 16.56
CA SER A 238 -1.64 -22.06 17.50
C SER A 238 -2.01 -21.72 18.95
N GLU A 239 -1.90 -20.45 19.38
CA GLU A 239 -2.33 -20.01 20.70
C GLU A 239 -3.87 -19.98 20.85
N SER A 240 -4.62 -20.13 19.75
CA SER A 240 -6.08 -20.06 19.72
C SER A 240 -6.79 -21.40 19.55
N ILE A 241 -6.03 -22.50 19.40
CA ILE A 241 -6.51 -23.89 19.31
C ILE A 241 -6.17 -24.60 20.62
#